data_AF-A0A1A0UXJ3-F1
#
_entry.id   AF-A0A1A0UXJ3-F1
#
_cell.length_a   1.000
_cell.length_b   1.000
_cell.length_c   1.000
_cell.angle_alpha   90.00
_cell.angle_beta   90.00
_cell.angle_gamma   90.00
#
_symmetry.space_group_name_H-M   'P 1'
#
loop_
_entity.id
_entity.type
_entity.pdbx_description
1 polymer ?
#
loop_
_entity_poly.entity_id
_entity_poly.type
_entity_poly.pdbx_seq_one_letter_code
_entity_poly.pdbx_strand_id
1 'polypeptide(L)'
;MALVAAGVLAAGCGSSGGEAADTHDAAKSPTSQGSPAAQNPDPPPDPSAPADGEMVVFYDMATTPEATNGRNIMQDDQLLEALANDINETLKLPHNISLRGSQCDEPNAYWSADDNTITLCYEDVDWAQRVFTEAGDPDPKASALNSEYATFYHEVGHMAISIYDLPVTGREEDVADQLAAFVLLAPGEHGHADPESVQAVKDFARAFGASGAQATELTADDFADEHSLDETRMYNLECWIYGSDPKANADLVSSGQLPEERASGCPAEWEQLDQAWSTLLDPYFK
;
A
#
# COMPACT_ATOMS: atom_id res chain seq x y z
N MET A 1 11.44 37.71 -49.33
CA MET A 1 10.64 37.30 -50.52
C MET A 1 11.51 36.36 -51.34
N ALA A 2 10.95 35.25 -51.80
CA ALA A 2 11.54 34.12 -52.57
C ALA A 2 11.84 32.84 -51.73
N LEU A 3 10.83 31.98 -51.70
CA LEU A 3 10.94 30.52 -51.55
C LEU A 3 11.63 29.93 -52.78
N VAL A 4 12.45 28.89 -52.59
CA VAL A 4 12.60 27.79 -53.56
C VAL A 4 12.74 26.49 -52.79
N ALA A 5 11.75 25.61 -52.97
CA ALA A 5 11.80 24.20 -52.60
C ALA A 5 12.54 23.42 -53.71
N ALA A 6 13.29 22.40 -53.32
CA ALA A 6 13.74 21.34 -54.21
C ALA A 6 13.68 20.01 -53.44
N GLY A 7 12.75 19.14 -53.84
CA GLY A 7 12.70 17.76 -53.41
C GLY A 7 13.56 16.87 -54.32
N VAL A 8 14.08 15.78 -53.75
CA VAL A 8 14.56 14.60 -54.49
C VAL A 8 14.06 13.35 -53.77
N LEU A 9 13.60 12.40 -54.58
CA LEU A 9 12.92 11.15 -54.26
C LEU A 9 13.88 9.98 -53.97
N ALA A 10 13.29 8.99 -53.29
CA ALA A 10 13.51 7.54 -53.39
C ALA A 10 14.65 6.90 -52.58
N ALA A 11 14.29 6.00 -51.66
CA ALA A 11 14.25 4.56 -51.91
C ALA A 11 13.75 3.83 -50.64
N GLY A 12 12.78 2.93 -50.82
CA GLY A 12 12.37 2.01 -49.76
C GLY A 12 13.36 0.84 -49.65
N CYS A 13 13.54 0.36 -48.42
CA CYS A 13 13.86 -1.03 -48.10
C CYS A 13 13.08 -1.37 -46.84
N GLY A 14 12.21 -2.38 -46.95
CA GLY A 14 11.58 -2.99 -45.79
C GLY A 14 12.61 -3.81 -45.01
N SER A 15 12.46 -3.79 -43.69
CA SER A 15 12.96 -4.82 -42.80
C SER A 15 11.98 -4.92 -41.64
N SER A 16 11.39 -6.10 -41.54
CA SER A 16 10.67 -6.65 -40.41
C SER A 16 11.39 -6.43 -39.09
N GLY A 17 10.61 -6.11 -38.05
CA GLY A 17 11.06 -6.02 -36.67
C GLY A 17 9.97 -5.33 -35.86
N GLY A 18 8.86 -6.02 -35.62
CA GLY A 18 7.88 -5.58 -34.63
C GLY A 18 8.47 -5.84 -33.25
N GLU A 19 9.22 -4.89 -32.72
CA GLU A 19 9.41 -4.74 -31.28
C GLU A 19 8.17 -4.00 -30.79
N ALA A 20 7.26 -4.75 -30.16
CA ALA A 20 6.32 -4.16 -29.24
C ALA A 20 7.17 -3.57 -28.10
N ALA A 21 7.30 -2.25 -28.09
CA ALA A 21 7.69 -1.56 -26.88
C ALA A 21 6.52 -1.70 -25.91
N ASP A 22 6.69 -2.53 -24.88
CA ASP A 22 5.87 -2.47 -23.68
C ASP A 22 6.15 -1.10 -23.03
N THR A 23 5.28 -0.13 -23.33
CA THR A 23 5.15 1.07 -22.53
C THR A 23 4.38 0.67 -21.28
N HIS A 24 5.11 0.34 -20.22
CA HIS A 24 4.55 0.39 -18.87
C HIS A 24 4.25 1.86 -18.56
N ASP A 25 3.06 2.30 -18.93
CA ASP A 25 2.47 3.51 -18.36
C ASP A 25 2.29 3.22 -16.87
N ALA A 26 3.00 3.98 -16.03
CA ALA A 26 2.67 4.08 -14.61
C ALA A 26 1.18 4.42 -14.54
N ALA A 27 0.41 3.54 -13.90
CA ALA A 27 -1.03 3.66 -13.79
C ALA A 27 -1.35 5.01 -13.12
N LYS A 28 -2.05 5.87 -13.86
CA LYS A 28 -2.65 7.06 -13.27
C LYS A 28 -3.88 6.60 -12.51
N SER A 29 -3.81 6.65 -11.18
CA SER A 29 -4.99 6.51 -10.33
C SER A 29 -6.07 7.49 -10.81
N PRO A 30 -7.34 7.07 -10.93
CA PRO A 30 -8.40 7.98 -11.26
C PRO A 30 -8.58 8.97 -10.10
N THR A 31 -8.23 10.23 -10.36
CA THR A 31 -8.52 11.39 -9.51
C THR A 31 -9.92 11.27 -8.90
N SER A 32 -10.02 11.37 -7.57
CA SER A 32 -11.29 11.47 -6.87
C SER A 32 -12.16 12.54 -7.55
N GLN A 33 -13.29 12.13 -8.11
CA GLN A 33 -14.23 13.06 -8.70
C GLN A 33 -14.77 13.93 -7.58
N GLY A 34 -14.45 15.23 -7.63
CA GLY A 34 -14.87 16.21 -6.65
C GLY A 34 -16.34 16.06 -6.26
N SER A 35 -16.55 15.77 -4.98
CA SER A 35 -17.85 15.58 -4.37
C SER A 35 -18.69 16.88 -4.46
N PRO A 36 -20.00 16.81 -4.80
CA PRO A 36 -20.86 17.99 -4.79
C PRO A 36 -21.03 18.50 -3.35
N ALA A 37 -20.97 19.83 -3.19
CA ALA A 37 -21.03 20.56 -1.91
C ALA A 37 -21.69 19.79 -0.75
N ALA A 38 -20.85 19.33 0.18
CA ALA A 38 -21.25 18.57 1.35
C ALA A 38 -22.30 19.32 2.18
N GLN A 39 -23.38 18.61 2.50
CA GLN A 39 -24.16 18.89 3.70
C GLN A 39 -23.19 18.84 4.90
N ASN A 40 -23.43 19.62 5.96
CA ASN A 40 -22.57 19.61 7.14
C ASN A 40 -22.26 18.15 7.52
N PRO A 41 -20.97 17.77 7.67
CA PRO A 41 -20.64 16.40 8.03
C PRO A 41 -21.35 16.05 9.33
N ASP A 42 -21.86 14.82 9.41
CA ASP A 42 -22.38 14.28 10.66
C ASP A 42 -21.26 14.35 11.72
N PRO A 43 -21.61 14.57 13.00
CA PRO A 43 -20.61 14.62 14.06
C PRO A 43 -19.82 13.30 14.13
N PRO A 44 -18.52 13.34 14.52
CA PRO A 44 -17.70 12.15 14.71
C PRO A 44 -18.46 11.10 15.53
N PRO A 45 -18.36 9.80 15.17
CA PRO A 45 -19.06 8.77 15.90
C PRO A 45 -18.63 8.76 17.36
N ASP A 46 -19.62 8.64 18.25
CA ASP A 46 -19.38 8.58 19.69
C ASP A 46 -18.59 7.30 20.00
N PRO A 47 -17.37 7.38 20.55
CA PRO A 47 -16.57 6.19 20.90
C PRO A 47 -17.26 5.30 21.95
N SER A 48 -18.29 5.80 22.62
CA SER A 48 -19.12 5.06 23.57
C SER A 48 -20.39 4.46 22.97
N ALA A 49 -20.66 4.69 21.68
CA ALA A 49 -21.75 4.03 20.96
C ALA A 49 -21.51 2.51 20.86
N PRO A 50 -22.58 1.70 20.76
CA PRO A 50 -22.43 0.28 20.48
C PRO A 50 -21.65 0.08 19.16
N ALA A 51 -20.51 -0.59 19.22
CA ALA A 51 -19.74 -1.01 18.05
C ALA A 51 -20.09 -2.47 17.73
N ASP A 52 -21.25 -2.67 17.10
CA ASP A 52 -21.75 -3.98 16.68
C ASP A 52 -21.40 -4.31 15.22
N GLY A 53 -20.61 -3.45 14.57
CA GLY A 53 -20.09 -3.68 13.23
C GLY A 53 -19.04 -4.79 13.19
N GLU A 54 -19.02 -5.49 12.06
CA GLU A 54 -18.01 -6.49 11.72
C GLU A 54 -17.43 -6.23 10.34
N MET A 55 -16.15 -6.56 10.16
CA MET A 55 -15.53 -6.68 8.85
C MET A 55 -15.95 -8.02 8.23
N VAL A 56 -16.57 -7.96 7.04
CA VAL A 56 -17.18 -9.11 6.37
C VAL A 56 -16.50 -9.36 5.03
N VAL A 57 -16.06 -10.60 4.80
CA VAL A 57 -15.27 -10.99 3.64
C VAL A 57 -16.14 -11.33 2.42
N PHE A 58 -15.72 -10.84 1.25
CA PHE A 58 -16.30 -11.18 -0.05
C PHE A 58 -15.20 -11.49 -1.07
N TYR A 59 -15.45 -12.46 -1.94
CA TYR A 59 -14.61 -12.74 -3.11
C TYR A 59 -15.44 -12.65 -4.38
N ASP A 60 -15.16 -11.65 -5.20
CA ASP A 60 -15.78 -11.52 -6.52
C ASP A 60 -15.17 -12.50 -7.52
N MET A 61 -15.81 -12.61 -8.68
CA MET A 61 -15.34 -13.45 -9.78
C MET A 61 -14.09 -12.86 -10.43
N ALA A 62 -13.11 -13.72 -10.71
CA ALA A 62 -11.95 -13.41 -11.54
C ALA A 62 -12.04 -14.17 -12.87
N THR A 63 -11.60 -13.54 -13.95
CA THR A 63 -11.71 -14.06 -15.32
C THR A 63 -10.43 -13.94 -16.14
N THR A 64 -9.60 -12.92 -15.86
CA THR A 64 -8.27 -12.79 -16.47
C THR A 64 -7.29 -13.77 -15.82
N PRO A 65 -6.23 -14.20 -16.52
CA PRO A 65 -5.22 -15.08 -15.94
C PRO A 65 -4.59 -14.50 -14.66
N GLU A 66 -4.25 -13.21 -14.67
CA GLU A 66 -3.61 -12.48 -13.57
C GLU A 66 -4.53 -12.45 -12.35
N ALA A 67 -5.78 -11.99 -12.52
CA ALA A 67 -6.75 -11.95 -11.43
C ALA A 67 -7.13 -13.35 -10.92
N THR A 68 -7.14 -14.36 -11.80
CA THR A 68 -7.39 -15.74 -11.38
C THR A 68 -6.24 -16.26 -10.51
N ASN A 69 -4.99 -15.96 -10.88
CA ASN A 69 -3.83 -16.31 -10.08
C ASN A 69 -3.88 -15.62 -8.71
N GLY A 70 -4.07 -14.30 -8.68
CA GLY A 70 -4.12 -13.55 -7.43
C GLY A 70 -5.27 -13.95 -6.52
N ARG A 71 -6.46 -14.19 -7.08
CA ARG A 71 -7.58 -14.75 -6.33
C ARG A 71 -7.24 -16.09 -5.70
N ASN A 72 -6.60 -16.99 -6.44
CA ASN A 72 -6.21 -18.29 -5.90
C ASN A 72 -5.19 -18.14 -4.77
N ILE A 73 -4.21 -17.24 -4.90
CA ILE A 73 -3.25 -16.94 -3.83
C ILE A 73 -3.97 -16.48 -2.56
N MET A 74 -4.85 -15.48 -2.69
CA MET A 74 -5.61 -14.95 -1.54
C MET A 74 -6.50 -16.02 -0.88
N GLN A 75 -7.20 -16.84 -1.69
CA GLN A 75 -8.12 -17.86 -1.20
C GLN A 75 -7.41 -19.08 -0.59
N ASP A 76 -6.31 -19.53 -1.20
CA ASP A 76 -5.55 -20.70 -0.72
C ASP A 76 -4.92 -20.44 0.66
N ASP A 77 -4.53 -19.19 0.93
CA ASP A 77 -3.94 -18.75 2.20
C ASP A 77 -4.97 -18.12 3.16
N GLN A 78 -6.25 -18.08 2.77
CA GLN A 78 -7.34 -17.47 3.56
C GLN A 78 -7.03 -16.03 4.00
N LEU A 79 -6.38 -15.25 3.11
CA LEU A 79 -5.83 -13.95 3.43
C LEU A 79 -6.90 -12.99 3.98
N LEU A 80 -8.01 -12.83 3.24
CA LEU A 80 -9.03 -11.85 3.58
C LEU A 80 -9.72 -12.24 4.90
N GLU A 81 -9.89 -13.55 5.14
CA GLU A 81 -10.43 -14.06 6.39
C GLU A 81 -9.51 -13.79 7.59
N ALA A 82 -8.20 -13.95 7.43
CA ALA A 82 -7.24 -13.63 8.47
C ALA A 82 -7.25 -12.13 8.80
N LEU A 83 -7.22 -11.28 7.77
CA LEU A 83 -7.26 -9.82 7.90
C LEU A 83 -8.56 -9.32 8.56
N ALA A 84 -9.71 -9.83 8.11
CA ALA A 84 -10.99 -9.49 8.72
C ALA A 84 -11.08 -9.95 10.17
N ASN A 85 -10.54 -11.13 10.50
CA ASN A 85 -10.52 -11.62 11.88
C ASN A 85 -9.68 -10.71 12.77
N ASP A 86 -8.50 -10.29 12.32
CA ASP A 86 -7.65 -9.36 13.08
C ASP A 86 -8.38 -8.04 13.38
N ILE A 87 -8.98 -7.40 12.38
CA ILE A 87 -9.77 -6.17 12.60
C ILE A 87 -10.97 -6.42 13.54
N ASN A 88 -11.64 -7.57 13.39
CA ASN A 88 -12.77 -7.93 14.24
C ASN A 88 -12.36 -8.27 15.69
N GLU A 89 -11.12 -8.64 15.95
CA GLU A 89 -10.61 -8.87 17.30
C GLU A 89 -10.07 -7.58 17.93
N THR A 90 -9.57 -6.65 17.13
CA THR A 90 -8.83 -5.47 17.62
C THR A 90 -9.66 -4.19 17.65
N LEU A 91 -10.49 -3.91 16.63
CA LEU A 91 -11.17 -2.61 16.46
C LEU A 91 -12.68 -2.66 16.70
N LYS A 92 -13.20 -1.56 17.26
CA LYS A 92 -14.62 -1.27 17.46
C LYS A 92 -15.21 -0.62 16.20
N LEU A 93 -15.77 -1.43 15.30
CA LEU A 93 -16.39 -0.91 14.08
C LEU A 93 -17.80 -0.33 14.36
N PRO A 94 -18.08 0.92 13.96
CA PRO A 94 -19.40 1.55 14.16
C PRO A 94 -20.49 0.97 13.26
N HIS A 95 -20.11 0.30 12.17
CA HIS A 95 -20.98 -0.40 11.23
C HIS A 95 -20.18 -1.48 10.49
N ASN A 96 -20.86 -2.34 9.73
CA ASN A 96 -20.19 -3.38 8.96
C ASN A 96 -19.32 -2.77 7.86
N ILE A 97 -18.11 -3.31 7.74
CA ILE A 97 -17.15 -2.97 6.70
C ILE A 97 -17.02 -4.17 5.77
N SER A 98 -17.10 -3.97 4.46
CA SER A 98 -16.80 -5.05 3.52
C SER A 98 -15.29 -5.11 3.28
N LEU A 99 -14.71 -6.30 3.35
CA LEU A 99 -13.37 -6.58 2.85
C LEU A 99 -13.53 -7.45 1.60
N ARG A 100 -13.14 -6.94 0.44
CA ARG A 100 -13.48 -7.53 -0.87
C ARG A 100 -12.23 -7.82 -1.69
N GLY A 101 -12.05 -9.07 -2.06
CA GLY A 101 -11.18 -9.44 -3.18
C GLY A 101 -11.91 -9.26 -4.51
N SER A 102 -11.34 -8.52 -5.46
CA SER A 102 -11.98 -8.28 -6.77
C SER A 102 -11.00 -8.21 -7.94
N GLN A 103 -11.50 -8.43 -9.15
CA GLN A 103 -10.75 -8.14 -10.37
C GLN A 103 -10.93 -6.66 -10.70
N CYS A 104 -9.85 -5.90 -10.74
CA CYS A 104 -9.88 -4.44 -10.96
C CYS A 104 -9.32 -4.02 -12.32
N ASP A 105 -8.77 -4.96 -13.08
CA ASP A 105 -8.05 -4.74 -14.35
C ASP A 105 -6.75 -3.93 -14.20
N GLU A 106 -6.31 -3.64 -12.98
CA GLU A 106 -5.02 -3.03 -12.61
C GLU A 106 -4.58 -3.46 -11.19
N PRO A 107 -3.26 -3.56 -10.91
CA PRO A 107 -2.74 -3.76 -9.54
C PRO A 107 -3.13 -2.57 -8.66
N ASN A 108 -3.96 -2.80 -7.64
CA ASN A 108 -4.47 -1.73 -6.79
C ASN A 108 -5.06 -2.28 -5.47
N ALA A 109 -5.24 -1.38 -4.49
CA ALA A 109 -6.06 -1.56 -3.31
C ALA A 109 -6.64 -0.20 -2.93
N TYR A 110 -7.84 -0.17 -2.34
CA TYR A 110 -8.45 1.10 -1.95
C TYR A 110 -9.56 0.95 -0.92
N TRP A 111 -9.69 1.96 -0.08
CA TRP A 111 -10.85 2.25 0.77
C TRP A 111 -11.90 3.12 0.03
N SER A 112 -13.17 2.69 0.07
CA SER A 112 -14.33 3.49 -0.34
C SER A 112 -15.18 3.85 0.88
N ALA A 113 -15.17 5.12 1.27
CA ALA A 113 -15.97 5.63 2.38
C ALA A 113 -17.49 5.57 2.10
N ASP A 114 -17.89 5.80 0.84
CA ASP A 114 -19.31 5.78 0.44
C ASP A 114 -19.90 4.36 0.52
N ASP A 115 -19.10 3.34 0.20
CA ASP A 115 -19.52 1.93 0.19
C ASP A 115 -19.13 1.16 1.46
N ASN A 116 -18.37 1.79 2.36
CA ASN A 116 -17.75 1.14 3.52
C ASN A 116 -17.02 -0.15 3.16
N THR A 117 -16.14 -0.06 2.16
CA THR A 117 -15.47 -1.22 1.57
C THR A 117 -13.99 -0.99 1.40
N ILE A 118 -13.17 -1.89 1.92
CA ILE A 118 -11.78 -2.07 1.49
C ILE A 118 -11.79 -3.09 0.35
N THR A 119 -11.23 -2.72 -0.80
CA THR A 119 -11.05 -3.61 -1.95
C THR A 119 -9.58 -3.92 -2.14
N LEU A 120 -9.24 -5.20 -2.19
CA LEU A 120 -7.93 -5.73 -2.57
C LEU A 120 -8.04 -6.31 -3.98
N CYS A 121 -7.36 -5.71 -4.94
CA CYS A 121 -7.43 -6.19 -6.32
C CYS A 121 -6.55 -7.42 -6.49
N TYR A 122 -7.08 -8.47 -7.13
CA TYR A 122 -6.35 -9.70 -7.36
C TYR A 122 -5.08 -9.48 -8.20
N GLU A 123 -5.08 -8.46 -9.05
CA GLU A 123 -3.91 -8.07 -9.83
C GLU A 123 -2.75 -7.55 -8.98
N ASP A 124 -2.99 -7.03 -7.76
CA ASP A 124 -1.94 -6.50 -6.89
C ASP A 124 -1.04 -7.61 -6.36
N VAL A 125 -1.63 -8.63 -5.73
CA VAL A 125 -0.86 -9.81 -5.28
C VAL A 125 -0.20 -10.57 -6.43
N ASP A 126 -0.81 -10.62 -7.63
CA ASP A 126 -0.16 -11.22 -8.81
C ASP A 126 1.06 -10.40 -9.25
N TRP A 127 0.93 -9.08 -9.30
CA TRP A 127 2.03 -8.17 -9.62
C TRP A 127 3.14 -8.29 -8.59
N ALA A 128 2.82 -8.24 -7.29
CA ALA A 128 3.79 -8.41 -6.21
C ALA A 128 4.53 -9.75 -6.33
N GLN A 129 3.82 -10.85 -6.63
CA GLN A 129 4.45 -12.15 -6.85
C GLN A 129 5.46 -12.11 -8.00
N ARG A 130 5.16 -11.41 -9.10
CA ARG A 130 6.10 -11.22 -10.22
C ARG A 130 7.31 -10.39 -9.80
N VAL A 131 7.11 -9.29 -9.09
CA VAL A 131 8.20 -8.45 -8.55
C VAL A 131 9.16 -9.29 -7.71
N PHE A 132 8.66 -10.07 -6.75
CA PHE A 132 9.52 -10.90 -5.90
C PHE A 132 10.15 -12.08 -6.64
N THR A 133 9.50 -12.58 -7.70
CA THR A 133 10.09 -13.60 -8.57
C THR A 133 11.30 -13.04 -9.32
N GLU A 134 11.19 -11.82 -9.86
CA GLU A 134 12.27 -11.13 -10.56
C GLU A 134 13.42 -10.73 -9.61
N ALA A 135 13.08 -10.38 -8.36
CA ALA A 135 14.06 -10.14 -7.30
C ALA A 135 14.82 -11.40 -6.87
N GLY A 136 14.36 -12.60 -7.25
CA GLY A 136 15.00 -13.87 -6.97
C GLY A 136 14.69 -14.43 -5.58
N ASP A 137 13.53 -14.07 -5.02
CA ASP A 137 13.12 -14.50 -3.69
C ASP A 137 12.93 -16.02 -3.63
N PRO A 138 13.28 -16.66 -2.50
CA PRO A 138 13.12 -18.10 -2.35
C PRO A 138 11.64 -18.54 -2.35
N ASP A 139 10.76 -17.65 -1.87
CA ASP A 139 9.30 -17.84 -1.90
C ASP A 139 8.62 -16.51 -2.29
N PRO A 140 8.46 -16.26 -3.61
CA PRO A 140 7.81 -15.04 -4.09
C PRO A 140 6.33 -14.96 -3.73
N LYS A 141 5.66 -16.11 -3.52
CA LYS A 141 4.24 -16.14 -3.12
C LYS A 141 4.10 -15.62 -1.69
N ALA A 142 4.94 -16.11 -0.77
CA ALA A 142 4.95 -15.62 0.61
C ALA A 142 5.28 -14.12 0.69
N SER A 143 6.24 -13.65 -0.11
CA SER A 143 6.62 -12.23 -0.14
C SER A 143 5.49 -11.34 -0.71
N ALA A 144 4.73 -11.84 -1.69
CA ALA A 144 3.55 -11.16 -2.21
C ALA A 144 2.43 -11.06 -1.16
N LEU A 145 2.14 -12.15 -0.45
CA LEU A 145 1.17 -12.16 0.65
C LEU A 145 1.57 -11.20 1.78
N ASN A 146 2.86 -11.16 2.11
CA ASN A 146 3.43 -10.22 3.08
C ASN A 146 3.20 -8.76 2.66
N SER A 147 3.48 -8.43 1.40
CA SER A 147 3.21 -7.10 0.85
C SER A 147 1.71 -6.77 0.91
N GLU A 148 0.84 -7.70 0.51
CA GLU A 148 -0.62 -7.52 0.54
C GLU A 148 -1.15 -7.32 1.97
N TYR A 149 -0.55 -7.98 2.97
CA TYR A 149 -0.90 -7.80 4.37
C TYR A 149 -0.63 -6.34 4.82
N ALA A 150 0.49 -5.76 4.40
CA ALA A 150 0.82 -4.36 4.68
C ALA A 150 -0.03 -3.38 3.86
N THR A 151 -0.29 -3.67 2.57
CA THR A 151 -1.22 -2.92 1.73
C THR A 151 -2.60 -2.85 2.37
N PHE A 152 -3.11 -3.95 2.93
CA PHE A 152 -4.37 -3.93 3.65
C PHE A 152 -4.36 -2.96 4.84
N TYR A 153 -3.32 -2.95 5.68
CA TYR A 153 -3.29 -2.01 6.81
C TYR A 153 -3.08 -0.55 6.38
N HIS A 154 -2.50 -0.32 5.20
CA HIS A 154 -2.53 0.99 4.59
C HIS A 154 -3.99 1.41 4.31
N GLU A 155 -4.82 0.54 3.72
CA GLU A 155 -6.25 0.83 3.53
C GLU A 155 -7.04 0.93 4.83
N VAL A 156 -6.66 0.19 5.87
CA VAL A 156 -7.19 0.36 7.23
C VAL A 156 -6.86 1.76 7.76
N GLY A 157 -5.77 2.39 7.30
CA GLY A 157 -5.40 3.78 7.55
C GLY A 157 -6.50 4.73 7.13
N HIS A 158 -6.83 4.69 5.85
CA HIS A 158 -7.93 5.47 5.27
C HIS A 158 -9.27 5.15 5.91
N MET A 159 -9.55 3.86 6.12
CA MET A 159 -10.77 3.41 6.80
C MET A 159 -10.87 4.02 8.21
N ALA A 160 -9.84 3.87 9.06
CA ALA A 160 -9.84 4.36 10.43
C ALA A 160 -9.98 5.88 10.50
N ILE A 161 -9.24 6.61 9.64
CA ILE A 161 -9.37 8.06 9.51
C ILE A 161 -10.81 8.44 9.17
N SER A 162 -11.40 7.77 8.18
CA SER A 162 -12.73 8.05 7.69
C SER A 162 -13.83 7.71 8.71
N ILE A 163 -13.82 6.49 9.28
CA ILE A 163 -14.91 6.00 10.12
C ILE A 163 -14.86 6.57 11.54
N TYR A 164 -13.69 7.02 12.01
CA TYR A 164 -13.55 7.63 13.34
C TYR A 164 -13.35 9.16 13.29
N ASP A 165 -13.36 9.75 12.08
CA ASP A 165 -13.13 11.19 11.84
C ASP A 165 -11.83 11.66 12.53
N LEU A 166 -10.74 10.93 12.29
CA LEU A 166 -9.44 11.22 12.88
C LEU A 166 -8.78 12.41 12.18
N PRO A 167 -8.10 13.30 12.91
CA PRO A 167 -7.36 14.39 12.29
C PRO A 167 -6.12 13.88 11.55
N VAL A 168 -5.90 14.41 10.35
CA VAL A 168 -4.68 14.17 9.55
C VAL A 168 -3.90 15.47 9.42
N THR A 169 -2.60 15.43 9.73
CA THR A 169 -1.70 16.61 9.65
C THR A 169 -0.56 16.45 8.65
N GLY A 170 -0.52 15.35 7.91
CA GLY A 170 0.43 15.04 6.83
C GLY A 170 -0.28 14.80 5.50
N ARG A 171 0.45 14.28 4.50
CA ARG A 171 -0.19 13.66 3.32
C ARG A 171 -0.88 12.39 3.78
N GLU A 172 -2.13 12.19 3.37
CA GLU A 172 -2.93 11.07 3.89
C GLU A 172 -2.29 9.72 3.56
N GLU A 173 -1.75 9.55 2.36
CA GLU A 173 -1.00 8.36 1.93
C GLU A 173 0.20 8.03 2.83
N ASP A 174 1.00 9.04 3.19
CA ASP A 174 2.13 8.83 4.10
C ASP A 174 1.65 8.49 5.52
N VAL A 175 0.45 8.94 5.90
CA VAL A 175 -0.17 8.64 7.19
C VAL A 175 -0.78 7.24 7.19
N ALA A 176 -1.35 6.79 6.07
CA ALA A 176 -1.79 5.41 5.89
C ALA A 176 -0.62 4.41 5.98
N ASP A 177 0.54 4.72 5.37
CA ASP A 177 1.77 3.94 5.55
C ASP A 177 2.22 3.90 7.03
N GLN A 178 2.05 5.01 7.75
CA GLN A 178 2.35 5.04 9.19
C GLN A 178 1.43 4.13 9.98
N LEU A 179 0.14 4.02 9.62
CA LEU A 179 -0.75 3.06 10.28
C LEU A 179 -0.28 1.64 10.02
N ALA A 180 0.02 1.30 8.76
CA ALA A 180 0.51 -0.03 8.42
C ALA A 180 1.75 -0.40 9.24
N ALA A 181 2.73 0.52 9.31
CA ALA A 181 3.91 0.34 10.14
C ALA A 181 3.58 0.26 11.64
N PHE A 182 2.68 1.11 12.15
CA PHE A 182 2.26 1.10 13.55
C PHE A 182 1.70 -0.27 13.95
N VAL A 183 0.71 -0.77 13.21
CA VAL A 183 0.02 -2.01 13.56
C VAL A 183 0.97 -3.20 13.45
N LEU A 184 1.75 -3.29 12.37
CA LEU A 184 2.60 -4.45 12.10
C LEU A 184 3.90 -4.47 12.91
N LEU A 185 4.38 -3.32 13.38
CA LEU A 185 5.62 -3.21 14.15
C LEU A 185 5.37 -2.98 15.65
N ALA A 186 4.11 -2.85 16.07
CA ALA A 186 3.76 -2.73 17.49
C ALA A 186 4.25 -3.98 18.26
N PRO A 187 4.89 -3.80 19.43
CA PRO A 187 5.31 -4.92 20.25
C PRO A 187 4.13 -5.76 20.75
N GLY A 188 4.17 -7.08 20.52
CA GLY A 188 3.24 -8.01 21.12
C GLY A 188 3.52 -8.27 22.61
N GLU A 189 2.86 -9.28 23.20
CA GLU A 189 2.96 -9.63 24.63
C GLU A 189 4.40 -9.89 25.12
N HIS A 190 5.30 -10.26 24.21
CA HIS A 190 6.69 -10.56 24.50
C HIS A 190 7.63 -9.34 24.37
N GLY A 191 7.08 -8.15 24.11
CA GLY A 191 7.84 -6.90 24.01
C GLY A 191 8.61 -6.72 22.70
N HIS A 192 8.32 -7.55 21.70
CA HIS A 192 8.84 -7.43 20.34
C HIS A 192 7.68 -7.56 19.34
N ALA A 193 7.82 -6.92 18.19
CA ALA A 193 6.92 -7.16 17.07
C ALA A 193 7.00 -8.62 16.62
N ASP A 194 5.89 -9.13 16.08
CA ASP A 194 5.86 -10.46 15.47
C ASP A 194 6.79 -10.49 14.24
N PRO A 195 7.73 -11.45 14.14
CA PRO A 195 8.65 -11.53 13.01
C PRO A 195 7.98 -11.63 11.63
N GLU A 196 6.80 -12.27 11.53
CA GLU A 196 6.06 -12.34 10.26
C GLU A 196 5.52 -10.96 9.89
N SER A 197 4.97 -10.23 10.86
CA SER A 197 4.53 -8.84 10.68
C SER A 197 5.67 -7.88 10.32
N VAL A 198 6.86 -8.02 10.94
CA VAL A 198 8.05 -7.24 10.54
C VAL A 198 8.47 -7.56 9.10
N GLN A 199 8.38 -8.83 8.70
CA GLN A 199 8.70 -9.25 7.35
C GLN A 199 7.68 -8.71 6.33
N ALA A 200 6.39 -8.60 6.70
CA ALA A 200 5.36 -7.94 5.90
C ALA A 200 5.73 -6.50 5.53
N VAL A 201 6.14 -5.69 6.52
CA VAL A 201 6.57 -4.30 6.27
C VAL A 201 7.87 -4.24 5.44
N LYS A 202 8.79 -5.19 5.63
CA LYS A 202 10.02 -5.28 4.81
C LYS A 202 9.69 -5.58 3.35
N ASP A 203 8.82 -6.54 3.08
CA ASP A 203 8.44 -6.89 1.71
C ASP A 203 7.65 -5.75 1.06
N PHE A 204 6.78 -5.06 1.80
CA PHE A 204 6.09 -3.85 1.32
C PHE A 204 7.07 -2.73 0.94
N ALA A 205 8.08 -2.46 1.78
CA ALA A 205 9.14 -1.50 1.44
C ALA A 205 9.91 -1.92 0.18
N ARG A 206 10.20 -3.21 0.02
CA ARG A 206 10.89 -3.75 -1.17
C ARG A 206 10.04 -3.63 -2.43
N ALA A 207 8.72 -3.78 -2.34
CA ALA A 207 7.82 -3.57 -3.48
C ALA A 207 7.90 -2.12 -3.99
N PHE A 208 7.90 -1.13 -3.08
CA PHE A 208 8.15 0.26 -3.45
C PHE A 208 9.56 0.47 -4.03
N GLY A 209 10.59 -0.14 -3.45
CA GLY A 209 11.95 -0.07 -4.00
C GLY A 209 12.02 -0.60 -5.44
N ALA A 210 11.32 -1.70 -5.73
CA ALA A 210 11.25 -2.28 -7.06
C ALA A 210 10.43 -1.43 -8.06
N SER A 211 9.34 -0.82 -7.62
CA SER A 211 8.56 0.12 -8.44
C SER A 211 9.37 1.39 -8.73
N GLY A 212 9.96 2.00 -7.70
CA GLY A 212 10.80 3.20 -7.82
C GLY A 212 12.01 3.00 -8.73
N ALA A 213 12.65 1.82 -8.70
CA ALA A 213 13.78 1.50 -9.58
C ALA A 213 13.40 1.42 -11.07
N GLN A 214 12.13 1.27 -11.41
CA GLN A 214 11.64 1.28 -12.79
C GLN A 214 11.45 2.72 -13.32
N ALA A 215 11.33 3.72 -12.45
CA ALA A 215 11.19 5.12 -12.82
C ALA A 215 12.53 5.67 -13.35
N THR A 216 12.65 5.81 -14.66
CA THR A 216 13.89 6.31 -15.30
C THR A 216 13.98 7.84 -15.33
N GLU A 217 12.84 8.54 -15.32
CA GLU A 217 12.75 9.99 -15.23
C GLU A 217 11.55 10.38 -14.37
N LEU A 218 11.71 11.39 -13.51
CA LEU A 218 10.61 11.96 -12.72
C LEU A 218 9.96 13.13 -13.47
N THR A 219 8.64 13.11 -13.54
CA THR A 219 7.79 14.09 -14.18
C THR A 219 7.13 15.03 -13.17
N ALA A 220 6.51 16.11 -13.66
CA ALA A 220 5.75 17.00 -12.79
C ALA A 220 4.52 16.31 -12.16
N ASP A 221 3.97 15.28 -12.82
CA ASP A 221 2.83 14.51 -12.30
C ASP A 221 3.29 13.69 -11.08
N ASP A 222 4.47 13.06 -11.12
CA ASP A 222 5.02 12.28 -9.98
C ASP A 222 5.27 13.14 -8.74
N PHE A 223 5.65 14.41 -8.93
CA PHE A 223 5.81 15.35 -7.82
C PHE A 223 4.49 15.96 -7.34
N ALA A 224 3.44 15.92 -8.16
CA ALA A 224 2.12 16.47 -7.86
C ALA A 224 1.12 15.42 -7.37
N ASP A 225 1.48 14.13 -7.46
CA ASP A 225 0.71 13.01 -6.93
C ASP A 225 0.38 13.20 -5.45
N GLU A 226 -0.60 12.48 -4.92
CA GLU A 226 -0.91 12.49 -3.48
C GLU A 226 0.01 11.56 -2.69
N HIS A 227 0.53 10.51 -3.34
CA HIS A 227 1.54 9.62 -2.82
C HIS A 227 2.93 10.26 -2.90
N SER A 228 3.73 10.02 -1.86
CA SER A 228 5.17 10.26 -1.98
C SER A 228 5.80 9.31 -2.99
N LEU A 229 6.93 9.72 -3.59
CA LEU A 229 7.69 8.87 -4.49
C LEU A 229 7.98 7.52 -3.83
N ASP A 230 7.90 6.42 -4.59
CA ASP A 230 8.05 5.07 -4.05
C ASP A 230 9.35 4.89 -3.24
N GLU A 231 10.50 5.40 -3.73
CA GLU A 231 11.76 5.34 -2.98
C GLU A 231 11.69 6.10 -1.65
N THR A 232 10.89 7.18 -1.57
CA THR A 232 10.67 7.91 -0.32
C THR A 232 9.82 7.09 0.65
N ARG A 233 8.77 6.43 0.16
CA ARG A 233 7.92 5.52 0.96
C ARG A 233 8.74 4.34 1.48
N MET A 234 9.55 3.70 0.63
CA MET A 234 10.49 2.65 0.99
C MET A 234 11.40 3.09 2.16
N TYR A 235 12.08 4.24 2.04
CA TYR A 235 12.98 4.71 3.09
C TYR A 235 12.26 5.11 4.38
N ASN A 236 10.99 5.52 4.32
CA ASN A 236 10.19 5.77 5.51
C ASN A 236 9.83 4.46 6.23
N LEU A 237 9.39 3.44 5.50
CA LEU A 237 9.10 2.11 6.05
C LEU A 237 10.35 1.47 6.65
N GLU A 238 11.48 1.46 5.93
CA GLU A 238 12.76 0.97 6.47
C GLU A 238 13.18 1.71 7.74
N CYS A 239 12.92 3.02 7.80
CA CYS A 239 13.18 3.81 8.99
C CYS A 239 12.31 3.38 10.16
N TRP A 240 11.00 3.17 9.98
CA TRP A 240 10.14 2.71 11.06
C TRP A 240 10.44 1.26 11.49
N ILE A 241 10.79 0.37 10.56
CA ILE A 241 11.28 -0.99 10.88
C ILE A 241 12.57 -0.91 11.73
N TYR A 242 13.53 -0.08 11.33
CA TYR A 242 14.75 0.09 12.12
C TYR A 242 14.46 0.75 13.47
N GLY A 243 13.58 1.76 13.50
CA GLY A 243 13.25 2.53 14.70
C GLY A 243 12.52 1.72 15.76
N SER A 244 11.67 0.77 15.37
CA SER A 244 10.91 -0.07 16.29
C SER A 244 11.77 -1.05 17.09
N ASP A 245 12.78 -1.64 16.45
CA ASP A 245 13.81 -2.45 17.13
C ASP A 245 15.17 -2.35 16.40
N PRO A 246 16.02 -1.36 16.76
CA PRO A 246 17.32 -1.16 16.11
C PRO A 246 18.29 -2.33 16.25
N LYS A 247 18.09 -3.19 17.26
CA LYS A 247 18.95 -4.37 17.48
C LYS A 247 18.52 -5.51 16.57
N ALA A 248 17.21 -5.77 16.47
CA ALA A 248 16.68 -6.82 15.60
C ALA A 248 16.88 -6.49 14.12
N ASN A 249 16.80 -5.21 13.74
CA ASN A 249 16.86 -4.74 12.35
C ASN A 249 18.20 -4.06 11.98
N ALA A 250 19.28 -4.37 12.69
CA ALA A 250 20.62 -3.80 12.44
C ALA A 250 21.19 -4.17 11.05
N ASP A 251 20.64 -5.20 10.41
CA ASP A 251 20.96 -5.61 9.05
C ASP A 251 20.62 -4.52 8.01
N LEU A 252 19.56 -3.73 8.23
CA LEU A 252 19.17 -2.63 7.32
C LEU A 252 20.32 -1.63 7.13
N VAL A 253 20.99 -1.24 8.22
CA VAL A 253 22.13 -0.31 8.15
C VAL A 253 23.41 -1.01 7.70
N SER A 254 23.71 -2.19 8.27
CA SER A 254 24.98 -2.87 7.99
C SER A 254 25.09 -3.43 6.56
N SER A 255 23.96 -3.71 5.91
CA SER A 255 23.90 -4.05 4.48
C SER A 255 23.91 -2.83 3.55
N GLY A 256 23.71 -1.62 4.08
CA GLY A 256 23.63 -0.39 3.30
C GLY A 256 22.27 -0.12 2.67
N GLN A 257 21.23 -0.89 3.01
CA GLN A 257 19.85 -0.62 2.59
C GLN A 257 19.39 0.73 3.16
N LEU A 258 19.50 0.91 4.48
CA LEU A 258 19.17 2.16 5.16
C LEU A 258 20.45 2.99 5.45
N PRO A 259 20.60 4.20 4.89
CA PRO A 259 21.75 5.06 5.18
C PRO A 259 21.88 5.37 6.69
N GLU A 260 23.11 5.32 7.22
CA GLU A 260 23.38 5.55 8.65
C GLU A 260 22.86 6.91 9.14
N GLU A 261 22.94 7.94 8.30
CA GLU A 261 22.39 9.27 8.61
C GLU A 261 20.86 9.24 8.78
N ARG A 262 20.13 8.55 7.89
CA ARG A 262 18.67 8.37 8.00
C ARG A 262 18.33 7.57 9.26
N ALA A 263 19.03 6.46 9.48
CA ALA A 263 18.82 5.55 10.62
C ALA A 263 18.96 6.24 11.98
N SER A 264 19.80 7.28 12.08
CA SER A 264 20.08 7.97 13.34
C SER A 264 18.84 8.64 13.98
N GLY A 265 17.87 9.08 13.17
CA GLY A 265 16.62 9.69 13.62
C GLY A 265 15.47 8.71 13.81
N CYS A 266 15.58 7.51 13.23
CA CYS A 266 14.48 6.57 13.12
C CYS A 266 13.85 6.10 14.44
N PRO A 267 14.60 5.84 15.54
CA PRO A 267 13.98 5.51 16.81
C PRO A 267 13.06 6.62 17.36
N ALA A 268 13.42 7.89 17.15
CA ALA A 268 12.61 9.02 17.59
C ALA A 268 11.39 9.24 16.68
N GLU A 269 11.50 8.94 15.39
CA GLU A 269 10.36 8.94 14.47
C GLU A 269 9.38 7.83 14.78
N TRP A 270 9.87 6.62 15.08
CA TRP A 270 9.04 5.51 15.54
C TRP A 270 8.29 5.86 16.84
N GLU A 271 8.98 6.43 17.85
CA GLU A 271 8.32 6.83 19.11
C GLU A 271 7.19 7.85 18.88
N GLN A 272 7.38 8.80 17.96
CA GLN A 272 6.33 9.77 17.61
C GLN A 272 5.16 9.12 16.89
N LEU A 273 5.45 8.22 15.94
CA LEU A 273 4.44 7.47 15.18
C LEU A 273 3.61 6.59 16.12
N ASP A 274 4.27 5.79 16.97
CA ASP A 274 3.63 4.93 17.97
C ASP A 274 2.77 5.75 18.94
N GLN A 275 3.30 6.87 19.46
CA GLN A 275 2.54 7.75 20.33
C GLN A 275 1.31 8.35 19.64
N ALA A 276 1.44 8.77 18.38
CA ALA A 276 0.34 9.37 17.63
C ALA A 276 -0.79 8.37 17.39
N TRP A 277 -0.48 7.22 16.79
CA TRP A 277 -1.49 6.22 16.45
C TRP A 277 -2.10 5.53 17.67
N SER A 278 -1.30 5.20 18.69
CA SER A 278 -1.84 4.68 19.94
C SER A 278 -2.81 5.66 20.61
N THR A 279 -2.50 6.96 20.61
CA THR A 279 -3.39 7.99 21.17
C THR A 279 -4.68 8.14 20.37
N LEU A 280 -4.60 8.12 19.03
CA LEU A 280 -5.75 8.27 18.16
C LEU A 280 -6.69 7.05 18.22
N LEU A 281 -6.14 5.84 18.37
CA LEU A 281 -6.90 4.60 18.33
C LEU A 281 -7.32 4.05 19.70
N ASP A 282 -6.73 4.54 20.81
CA ASP A 282 -7.07 4.09 22.18
C ASP A 282 -8.59 3.98 22.46
N PRO A 283 -9.45 4.95 22.05
CA PRO A 283 -10.89 4.84 22.28
C PRO A 283 -11.57 3.71 21.49
N TYR A 284 -10.96 3.30 20.38
CA TYR A 284 -11.53 2.44 19.35
C TYR A 284 -10.99 1.00 19.39
N PHE A 285 -9.99 0.70 20.21
CA PHE A 285 -9.60 -0.69 20.47
C PHE A 285 -10.63 -1.43 21.35
N LYS A 286 -10.75 -2.75 21.18
CA LYS A 286 -11.67 -3.62 21.93
C LYS A 286 -11.20 -3.97 23.35
#